data_AF-A0A920JJE5-F1
#
_entry.id   AF-A0A920JJE5-F1
#
_cell.length_a   1.000
_cell.length_b   1.000
_cell.length_c   1.000
_cell.angle_alpha   90.00
_cell.angle_beta   90.00
_cell.angle_gamma   90.00
#
_symmetry.space_group_name_H-M   'P 1'
#
loop_
_entity.id
_entity.type
_entity.pdbx_description
1 polymer ?
#
loop_
_entity_poly.entity_id
_entity_poly.type
_entity_poly.pdbx_seq_one_letter_code
_entity_poly.pdbx_strand_id
1 'polypeptide(L)'
;MPRDVFEDASLKSLFKWTEEEWDEKTKGSAIRRSGYQGWLRNIAVALGNSEKEMDTVNLLKSKKGKVSSMVDEHIDWAVEQQLSD
;
A
#
# COMPACT_ATOMS: atom_id res chain seq x y z
N MET A 1 -12.58 11.10 -17.71
CA MET A 1 -12.63 10.96 -16.23
C MET A 1 -11.50 10.03 -15.83
N PRO A 2 -10.65 10.33 -14.83
CA PRO A 2 -9.56 9.42 -14.50
C PRO A 2 -10.10 8.29 -13.61
N ARG A 3 -10.71 7.28 -14.22
CA ARG A 3 -11.03 5.99 -13.58
C ARG A 3 -10.01 4.90 -13.91
N ASP A 4 -9.26 5.07 -15.00
CA ASP A 4 -8.40 4.03 -15.56
C ASP A 4 -7.20 3.63 -14.68
N VAL A 5 -6.74 4.49 -13.76
CA VAL A 5 -5.49 4.22 -13.02
C VAL A 5 -5.65 3.11 -11.96
N PHE A 6 -6.88 2.86 -11.50
CA PHE A 6 -7.15 1.89 -10.43
C PHE A 6 -7.73 0.57 -10.93
N GLU A 7 -8.28 0.52 -12.15
CA GLU A 7 -8.98 -0.68 -12.65
C GLU A 7 -8.03 -1.82 -13.00
N ASP A 8 -6.80 -1.51 -13.45
CA ASP A 8 -5.81 -2.52 -13.86
C ASP A 8 -4.57 -2.61 -12.93
N ALA A 9 -4.50 -1.78 -11.90
CA ALA A 9 -3.31 -1.71 -11.05
C ALA A 9 -3.36 -2.74 -9.92
N SER A 10 -2.34 -3.62 -9.87
CA SER A 10 -2.19 -4.55 -8.75
C SER A 10 -1.94 -3.82 -7.42
N LEU A 11 -2.36 -4.41 -6.29
CA LEU A 11 -2.07 -3.88 -4.95
C LEU A 11 -0.57 -3.64 -4.75
N LYS A 12 0.28 -4.52 -5.28
CA LYS A 12 1.74 -4.37 -5.23
C LYS A 12 2.21 -3.13 -5.99
N SER A 13 1.65 -2.87 -7.16
CA SER A 13 1.96 -1.67 -7.96
C SER A 13 1.54 -0.40 -7.22
N LEU A 14 0.33 -0.40 -6.66
CA LEU A 14 -0.21 0.73 -5.90
C LEU A 14 0.59 1.01 -4.61
N PHE A 15 1.10 -0.04 -3.97
CA PHE A 15 1.95 0.11 -2.78
C PHE A 15 3.33 0.70 -3.10
N LYS A 16 3.84 0.47 -4.31
CA LYS A 16 5.15 1.00 -4.75
C LYS A 16 5.15 2.50 -4.98
N TRP A 17 4.00 3.10 -5.27
CA TRP A 17 3.90 4.54 -5.56
C TRP A 17 4.60 5.39 -4.51
N THR A 18 5.36 6.39 -4.95
CA THR A 18 5.87 7.44 -4.07
C THR A 18 4.76 8.40 -3.66
N GLU A 19 5.05 9.31 -2.73
CA GLU A 19 4.09 10.34 -2.34
C GLU A 19 3.76 11.27 -3.50
N GLU A 20 4.76 11.59 -4.33
CA GLU A 20 4.61 12.42 -5.53
C GLU A 20 3.74 11.72 -6.58
N GLU A 21 4.00 10.45 -6.87
CA GLU A 21 3.18 9.66 -7.80
C GLU A 21 1.74 9.54 -7.30
N TRP A 22 1.56 9.29 -6.00
CA TRP A 22 0.24 9.26 -5.39
C TRP A 22 -0.45 10.61 -5.51
N ASP A 23 0.24 11.73 -5.21
CA ASP A 23 -0.34 13.06 -5.32
C ASP A 23 -0.83 13.32 -6.74
N GLU A 24 0.02 13.08 -7.74
CA GLU A 24 -0.28 13.32 -9.16
C GLU A 24 -1.42 12.43 -9.68
N LYS A 25 -1.37 11.13 -9.41
CA LYS A 25 -2.36 10.16 -9.89
C LYS A 25 -3.70 10.27 -9.19
N THR A 26 -3.75 10.86 -7.99
CA THR A 26 -4.98 11.03 -7.21
C THR A 26 -5.57 12.45 -7.26
N LYS A 27 -4.99 13.38 -8.05
CA LYS A 27 -5.51 14.74 -8.19
C LYS A 27 -7.00 14.73 -8.57
N GLY A 28 -7.80 15.46 -7.78
CA GLY A 28 -9.26 15.56 -7.97
C GLY A 28 -10.06 14.32 -7.55
N SER A 29 -9.43 13.28 -6.99
CA SER A 29 -10.10 12.09 -6.48
C SER A 29 -10.49 12.21 -5.00
N ALA A 30 -11.61 11.59 -4.64
CA ALA A 30 -12.08 11.47 -3.26
C ALA A 30 -11.09 10.75 -2.32
N ILE A 31 -10.17 9.96 -2.88
CA ILE A 31 -9.18 9.17 -2.14
C ILE A 31 -8.19 10.03 -1.34
N ARG A 32 -8.02 11.30 -1.73
CA ARG A 32 -7.12 12.25 -1.05
C ARG A 32 -7.52 12.53 0.40
N ARG A 33 -8.77 12.23 0.79
CA ARG A 33 -9.23 12.38 2.18
C ARG A 33 -8.44 11.51 3.17
N SER A 34 -7.91 10.37 2.73
CA SER A 34 -7.13 9.47 3.59
C SER A 34 -5.66 9.85 3.71
N GLY A 35 -5.16 10.72 2.82
CA GLY A 35 -3.73 11.01 2.68
C GLY A 35 -2.89 9.82 2.18
N TYR A 36 -1.64 10.09 1.83
CA TYR A 36 -0.69 9.08 1.34
C TYR A 36 -0.39 8.00 2.39
N GLN A 37 -0.27 8.39 3.67
CA GLN A 37 -0.06 7.43 4.78
C GLN A 37 -1.26 6.50 4.95
N GLY A 38 -2.49 7.03 4.96
CA GLY A 38 -3.70 6.22 5.06
C GLY A 38 -3.91 5.31 3.86
N TRP A 39 -3.51 5.77 2.66
CA TRP A 39 -3.45 4.95 1.45
C TRP A 39 -2.52 3.74 1.61
N LEU A 40 -1.27 3.95 2.01
CA LEU A 40 -0.31 2.85 2.20
C LEU A 40 -0.75 1.92 3.32
N ARG A 41 -1.29 2.44 4.42
CA ARG A 41 -1.87 1.62 5.50
C ARG A 41 -2.94 0.68 4.98
N ASN A 42 -3.89 1.20 4.20
CA ASN A 42 -4.99 0.38 3.66
C ASN A 42 -4.48 -0.71 2.71
N ILE A 43 -3.48 -0.39 1.87
CA ILE A 43 -2.89 -1.37 0.97
C ILE A 43 -2.05 -2.40 1.73
N ALA A 44 -1.30 -2.01 2.76
CA ALA A 44 -0.59 -2.95 3.61
C ALA A 44 -1.54 -3.98 4.22
N VAL A 45 -2.69 -3.53 4.75
CA VAL A 45 -3.73 -4.42 5.27
C VAL A 45 -4.29 -5.34 4.19
N ALA A 46 -4.58 -4.81 2.99
CA ALA A 46 -5.08 -5.60 1.87
C ALA A 46 -4.06 -6.65 1.39
N LEU A 47 -2.77 -6.32 1.38
CA LEU A 47 -1.67 -7.24 1.07
C LEU A 47 -1.48 -8.29 2.18
N GLY A 48 -1.70 -7.94 3.45
CA GLY A 48 -1.69 -8.92 4.54
C GLY A 48 -2.78 -9.98 4.37
N ASN A 49 -3.96 -9.57 3.92
CA ASN A 49 -5.12 -10.43 3.67
C ASN A 49 -5.11 -11.15 2.31
N SER A 50 -4.16 -10.86 1.42
CA SER A 50 -4.09 -11.51 0.11
C SER A 50 -3.51 -12.91 0.21
N GLU A 51 -3.49 -13.64 -0.91
CA GLU A 51 -2.75 -14.91 -1.01
C GLU A 51 -1.30 -14.73 -0.53
N LYS A 52 -0.80 -15.76 0.16
CA LYS A 52 0.53 -15.73 0.77
C LYS A 52 1.59 -15.78 -0.31
N GLU A 53 2.45 -14.78 -0.33
CA GLU A 53 3.51 -14.68 -1.34
C GLU A 53 4.76 -14.00 -0.77
N MET A 54 5.91 -14.63 -0.95
CA MET A 54 7.17 -14.09 -0.42
C MET A 54 7.53 -12.71 -1.01
N ASP A 55 7.12 -12.45 -2.25
CA ASP A 55 7.30 -11.15 -2.89
C ASP A 55 6.47 -10.05 -2.20
N THR A 56 5.29 -10.39 -1.67
CA THR A 56 4.47 -9.46 -0.88
C THR A 56 5.19 -9.09 0.42
N VAL A 57 5.78 -10.08 1.10
CA VAL A 57 6.59 -9.85 2.32
C VAL A 57 7.78 -8.94 2.04
N ASN A 58 8.53 -9.22 0.95
CA ASN A 58 9.68 -8.41 0.57
C ASN A 58 9.27 -6.98 0.22
N LEU A 59 8.15 -6.81 -0.50
CA LEU A 59 7.61 -5.51 -0.83
C LEU A 59 7.19 -4.72 0.41
N LEU A 60 6.45 -5.33 1.33
CA LEU A 60 6.03 -4.71 2.59
C LEU A 60 7.26 -4.23 3.39
N LYS A 61 8.26 -5.09 3.59
CA LYS A 61 9.52 -4.76 4.27
C LYS A 61 10.29 -3.64 3.59
N SER A 62 10.21 -3.52 2.26
CA SER A 62 10.92 -2.47 1.50
C SER A 62 10.44 -1.05 1.83
N LYS A 63 9.23 -0.88 2.37
CA LYS A 63 8.64 0.41 2.75
C LYS A 63 8.73 0.71 4.25
N LYS A 64 9.14 -0.25 5.07
CA LYS A 64 9.29 -0.07 6.51
C LYS A 64 10.33 1.01 6.82
N GLY A 65 10.02 1.91 7.75
CA GLY A 65 10.88 3.01 8.20
C GLY A 65 10.97 4.19 7.23
N LYS A 66 10.20 4.19 6.13
CA LYS A 66 10.31 5.22 5.07
C LYS A 66 9.18 6.24 5.08
N VAL A 67 8.08 6.00 5.80
CA VAL A 67 6.86 6.81 5.69
C VAL A 67 6.39 7.33 7.05
N SER A 68 6.05 6.44 7.98
CA SER A 68 5.64 6.80 9.34
C SER A 68 5.57 5.57 10.23
N SER A 69 5.68 5.77 11.56
CA SER A 69 5.50 4.70 12.53
C SER A 69 4.15 3.99 12.41
N MET A 70 3.07 4.73 12.14
CA MET A 70 1.74 4.16 11.91
C MET A 70 1.74 3.18 10.72
N VAL A 71 2.37 3.54 9.60
CA VAL A 71 2.44 2.66 8.43
C VAL A 71 3.34 1.46 8.72
N ASP A 72 4.42 1.64 9.48
CA ASP A 72 5.33 0.56 9.88
C ASP A 72 4.64 -0.51 10.73
N GLU A 73 3.78 -0.10 11.68
CA GLU A 73 2.97 -1.03 12.48
C GLU A 73 2.07 -1.92 11.61
N HIS A 74 1.46 -1.35 10.57
CA HIS A 74 0.60 -2.10 9.65
C HIS A 74 1.40 -2.96 8.67
N ILE A 75 2.61 -2.53 8.30
CA ILE A 75 3.55 -3.34 7.52
C ILE A 75 3.95 -4.57 8.32
N ASP A 76 4.26 -4.42 9.61
CA ASP A 76 4.65 -5.53 10.48
C ASP A 76 3.51 -6.53 10.64
N TRP A 77 2.30 -6.05 10.93
CA TRP A 77 1.11 -6.91 10.96
C TRP A 77 0.90 -7.66 9.64
N ALA A 78 1.01 -6.97 8.50
CA ALA A 78 0.79 -7.59 7.19
C ALA A 78 1.86 -8.65 6.86
N VAL A 79 3.11 -8.41 7.27
CA VAL A 79 4.19 -9.40 7.15
C VAL A 79 3.91 -10.62 8.01
N GLU A 80 3.43 -10.44 9.24
CA GLU A 80 3.04 -11.55 10.11
C GLU A 80 1.90 -12.38 9.50
N GLN A 81 0.86 -11.74 8.93
CA GLN A 81 -0.23 -12.47 8.27
C GLN A 81 0.27 -13.29 7.07
N GLN A 82 1.17 -12.73 6.27
CA GLN A 82 1.73 -13.40 5.10
C GLN A 82 2.66 -14.58 5.46
N LEU A 83 3.23 -14.58 6.66
CA LEU A 83 4.14 -15.62 7.16
C LEU A 83 3.47 -16.62 8.11
N SER A 84 2.25 -16.32 8.58
CA SER A 84 1.46 -17.24 9.40
C SER A 84 0.99 -18.44 8.56
N ASP A 85 0.63 -19.56 9.18
CA ASP A 85 0.17 -20.81 8.53
C ASP A 85 -1.32 -20.81 8.18
#